data_AF-O61291-F1
#
_entry.id   AF-O61291-F1
#
_cell.length_a   1.000
_cell.length_b   1.000
_cell.length_c   1.000
_cell.angle_alpha   90.00
_cell.angle_beta   90.00
_cell.angle_gamma   90.00
#
_symmetry.space_group_name_H-M   'P 1'
#
loop_
_entity.id
_entity.type
_entity.pdbx_description
1 polymer ?
#
loop_
_entity_poly.entity_id
_entity_poly.type
_entity_poly.pdbx_seq_one_letter_code
_entity_poly.pdbx_strand_id
1 'polypeptide(L)' 'VHRDLAARNVLLVDETFAKISDFGMSKALGVDSQYYVAETAGKWPLKWYAPECIYKFKFSSKSDVWSY' A
#
# COMPACT_ATOMS: atom_id res chain seq x y z
N VAL A 1 4.15 5.27 1.71
CA VAL A 1 2.91 4.51 1.46
C VAL A 1 3.27 3.24 0.71
N HIS A 2 2.87 2.07 1.22
CA HIS A 2 3.22 0.76 0.68
C HIS A 2 2.45 0.45 -0.61
N ARG A 3 1.13 0.74 -0.62
CA ARG A 3 0.24 0.55 -1.79
C ARG A 3 0.01 -0.91 -2.23
N ASP A 4 0.56 -1.87 -1.48
CA ASP A 4 0.37 -3.31 -1.67
C ASP A 4 0.59 -4.06 -0.36
N LEU A 5 0.07 -3.56 0.77
CA LEU A 5 0.16 -4.28 2.03
C LEU A 5 -0.86 -5.44 2.00
N ALA A 6 -0.37 -6.66 2.16
CA ALA A 6 -1.18 -7.88 2.16
C ALA A 6 -0.41 -9.01 2.84
N ALA A 7 -1.10 -10.06 3.31
CA ALA A 7 -0.45 -11.22 3.94
C ALA A 7 0.65 -11.86 3.07
N ARG A 8 0.46 -11.90 1.73
CA ARG A 8 1.49 -12.38 0.77
C ARG A 8 2.81 -11.60 0.82
N ASN A 9 2.78 -10.36 1.29
CA ASN A 9 3.91 -9.45 1.38
C ASN A 9 4.46 -9.34 2.82
N VAL A 10 3.99 -10.19 3.74
CA VAL A 10 4.53 -10.33 5.09
C VAL A 10 5.34 -11.63 5.16
N LEU A 11 6.66 -11.50 5.33
CA LEU A 11 7.58 -12.63 5.40
C LEU A 11 7.87 -12.96 6.87
N LEU A 12 7.68 -14.21 7.26
CA LEU A 12 8.08 -14.71 8.57
C LEU A 12 9.58 -14.98 8.58
N VAL A 13 10.27 -14.39 9.55
CA VAL A 13 11.66 -14.71 9.86
C VAL A 13 11.69 -15.89 10.83
N ASP A 14 10.81 -15.87 11.83
CA ASP A 14 10.49 -16.97 12.75
C ASP A 14 9.02 -16.89 13.18
N GLU A 15 8.57 -17.79 14.09
CA GLU A 15 7.17 -17.89 14.55
C GLU A 15 6.64 -16.61 15.23
N THR A 16 7.54 -15.77 15.77
CA THR A 16 7.20 -14.56 16.52
C THR A 16 7.66 -13.27 15.83
N PHE A 17 8.38 -13.38 14.71
CA PHE A 17 8.99 -12.25 14.02
C PHE A 17 8.69 -12.23 12.53
N ALA A 18 8.03 -11.15 12.09
CA ALA A 18 7.66 -10.92 10.70
C ALA A 18 8.25 -9.61 10.16
N LYS A 19 8.50 -9.56 8.85
CA LYS A 19 8.96 -8.37 8.14
C LYS A 19 8.09 -8.11 6.92
N ILE A 20 7.80 -6.83 6.69
CA ILE A 20 7.09 -6.38 5.49
C ILE A 20 8.05 -6.40 4.30
N SER A 21 7.55 -6.81 3.13
CA SER A 21 8.32 -6.99 1.89
C SER A 21 7.57 -6.43 0.68
N ASP A 22 8.17 -6.55 -0.50
CA ASP A 22 7.64 -6.07 -1.78
C ASP A 22 7.27 -4.57 -1.81
N PHE A 23 8.31 -3.74 -1.72
CA PHE A 23 8.20 -2.30 -1.85
C PHE A 23 8.11 -1.82 -3.31
N GLY A 24 7.89 -2.71 -4.29
CA GLY A 24 7.88 -2.37 -5.71
C GLY A 24 6.80 -1.35 -6.10
N MET A 25 5.70 -1.31 -5.34
CA MET A 25 4.62 -0.34 -5.51
C MET A 25 4.72 0.87 -4.56
N SER A 26 5.71 0.89 -3.66
CA SER A 26 5.81 1.92 -2.64
C SER A 26 6.09 3.29 -3.23
N LYS A 27 5.54 4.33 -2.59
CA LYS A 27 5.82 5.73 -2.92
C LYS A 27 6.14 6.52 -1.67
N ALA A 28 7.23 7.28 -1.75
CA ALA A 28 7.53 8.35 -0.80
C ALA A 28 6.54 9.49 -1.01
N LEU A 29 5.97 9.99 0.08
CA LEU A 29 5.21 11.24 0.05
C LEU A 29 6.19 12.39 0.28
N GLY A 30 6.01 13.49 -0.43
CA GLY A 30 6.71 14.74 -0.11
C GLY A 30 6.33 15.23 1.29
N VAL A 31 7.20 16.03 1.91
CA VAL A 31 7.07 16.50 3.31
C VAL A 31 5.68 17.09 3.59
N ASP A 32 5.10 17.82 2.64
CA ASP A 32 3.78 18.48 2.79
C ASP A 32 2.63 17.71 2.13
N SER A 33 2.91 16.55 1.52
CA SER A 33 1.87 15.76 0.85
C SER A 33 1.35 14.65 1.74
N GLN A 34 0.02 14.62 1.94
CA GLN A 34 -0.65 13.58 2.72
C GLN A 34 -1.03 12.36 1.86
N TYR A 35 -0.95 12.47 0.53
CA TYR A 35 -1.35 11.41 -0.38
C TYR A 35 -0.62 11.47 -1.73
N TYR A 36 -0.58 10.34 -2.41
CA TYR A 36 -0.09 10.17 -3.76
C TYR A 36 -1.27 9.87 -4.69
N VAL A 37 -1.33 10.51 -5.87
CA VAL A 37 -2.32 10.17 -6.90
C VAL A 37 -1.63 9.35 -7.98
N ALA A 38 -2.11 8.15 -8.26
CA ALA A 38 -1.54 7.33 -9.33
C ALA A 38 -2.03 7.82 -10.71
N GLU A 39 -1.09 8.04 -11.64
CA GLU A 39 -1.38 8.54 -12.99
C GLU A 39 -1.66 7.43 -14.02
N THR A 40 -1.19 6.21 -13.78
CA THR A 40 -1.36 5.06 -14.71
C THR A 40 -2.02 3.89 -14.03
N ALA A 41 -2.94 3.23 -14.72
CA ALA A 41 -3.56 1.99 -14.27
C ALA A 41 -2.63 0.78 -14.58
N GLY A 42 -2.26 0.02 -13.55
CA GLY A 42 -1.53 -1.25 -13.64
C GLY A 42 -2.35 -2.44 -13.16
N LYS A 43 -1.69 -3.59 -12.92
CA LYS A 43 -2.33 -4.69 -12.17
C LYS A 43 -2.45 -4.27 -10.71
N TRP A 44 -3.67 -4.02 -10.26
CA TRP A 44 -3.95 -3.54 -8.91
C TRP A 44 -4.53 -4.65 -8.02
N PRO A 45 -4.10 -4.75 -6.75
CA PRO A 45 -4.65 -5.68 -5.77
C PRO A 45 -5.97 -5.14 -5.18
N LEU A 46 -7.01 -5.03 -6.02
CA LEU A 46 -8.26 -4.32 -5.69
C LEU A 46 -8.92 -4.75 -4.37
N LYS A 47 -8.81 -6.02 -3.97
CA LYS A 47 -9.37 -6.53 -2.71
C LYS A 47 -8.72 -5.93 -1.45
N TRP A 48 -7.51 -5.39 -1.57
CA TRP A 48 -6.77 -4.74 -0.47
C TRP A 48 -6.87 -3.22 -0.53
N TYR A 49 -7.63 -2.65 -1.48
CA TYR A 49 -7.67 -1.20 -1.67
C TYR A 49 -8.81 -0.54 -0.93
N ALA A 50 -8.48 0.55 -0.25
CA ALA A 50 -9.46 1.46 0.31
C ALA A 50 -10.33 2.08 -0.80
N PRO A 51 -11.58 2.49 -0.52
CA PRO A 51 -12.47 3.08 -1.52
C PRO A 51 -11.85 4.27 -2.26
N GLU A 52 -11.11 5.15 -1.58
CA GLU A 52 -10.44 6.30 -2.20
C GLU A 52 -9.31 5.89 -3.17
N CYS A 53 -8.68 4.74 -2.97
CA CYS A 53 -7.72 4.18 -3.91
C CYS A 53 -8.43 3.69 -5.18
N ILE A 54 -9.61 3.09 -5.04
CA ILE A 54 -10.39 2.54 -6.17
C ILE A 54 -11.02 3.67 -6.99
N TYR A 55 -11.68 4.62 -6.34
CA TYR A 55 -12.47 5.64 -7.03
C TYR A 55 -11.69 6.90 -7.41
N LYS A 56 -10.62 7.22 -6.67
CA LYS A 56 -9.88 8.49 -6.83
C LYS A 56 -8.39 8.29 -7.06
N PHE A 57 -7.90 7.05 -7.11
CA PHE A 57 -6.48 6.71 -7.21
C PHE A 57 -5.61 7.41 -6.15
N LYS A 58 -6.19 7.73 -4.99
CA LYS A 58 -5.52 8.43 -3.89
C LYS A 58 -4.99 7.44 -2.87
N PHE A 59 -3.67 7.38 -2.73
CA PHE A 59 -2.96 6.50 -1.81
C PHE A 59 -2.36 7.32 -0.67
N SER A 60 -2.61 6.92 0.56
CA SER A 60 -2.09 7.59 1.76
C SER A 60 -1.69 6.57 2.81
N SER A 61 -1.07 6.99 3.91
CA SER A 61 -0.86 6.10 5.04
C SER A 61 -2.18 5.53 5.59
N LYS A 62 -3.31 6.24 5.42
CA LYS A 62 -4.64 5.75 5.84
C LYS A 62 -5.19 4.67 4.91
N SER A 63 -4.83 4.70 3.63
CA SER A 63 -5.19 3.59 2.74
C SER A 63 -4.38 2.33 3.04
N ASP A 64 -3.13 2.46 3.51
CA ASP A 64 -2.35 1.31 4.00
C ASP A 64 -2.96 0.74 5.30
N VAL A 65 -3.62 1.57 6.12
CA VAL A 65 -4.37 1.09 7.30
C VAL A 65 -5.60 0.27 6.91
N TRP A 66 -6.30 0.61 5.81
CA TRP A 66 -7.39 -0.21 5.31
C TRP A 66 -6.94 -1.63 4.92
N SER A 67 -5.73 -1.75 4.39
CA SER A 67 -5.18 -3.02 3.93
C SER A 67 -4.57 -3.90 5.03
N TYR A 68 -4.37 -3.36 6.23
CA TYR A 68 -3.87 -4.08 7.41
C TYR A 68 -5.01 -4.82 8.11
#